data_AF-A0A7U6QMP2-F1
#
_entry.id   AF-A0A7U6QMP2-F1
#
_cell.length_a   1.000
_cell.length_b   1.000
_cell.length_c   1.000
_cell.angle_alpha   90.00
_cell.angle_beta   90.00
_cell.angle_gamma   90.00
#
_symmetry.space_group_name_H-M   'P 1'
#
loop_
_entity.id
_entity.type
_entity.pdbx_description
1 polymer ?
#
loop_
_entity_poly.entity_id
_entity_poly.type
_entity_poly.pdbx_seq_one_letter_code
_entity_poly.pdbx_strand_id
1 'polypeptide(L)'
;MSARERLNWLLDQIDGETGQEFTAKDPLSFVDSKPYPARMSEAQEKTGESEALVAMYGKLRNLDIVACAFDFRFMGGSMGSVVGDRFVQAAERALEQKIPLVCFAASGGARMQEGLLSLMQMARTAAAIERLKIAGIPYIVVLTNPVYGGVTASLAMLGDIHLAEPKAMIGFAGKRVIEQTVRETLEEPFQRAEFLLEHGVVDEVVHRHQLIDTIYRLLAKLCHVPNVDA
;
A
#
# COMPACT_ATOMS: atom_id res chain seq x y z
N MET A 1 12.27 -2.21 -6.47
CA MET A 1 11.43 -1.39 -7.36
C MET A 1 10.87 -0.28 -6.52
N SER A 2 11.04 0.96 -6.93
CA SER A 2 10.43 2.14 -6.31
C SER A 2 8.92 2.13 -6.47
N ALA A 3 8.21 3.01 -5.76
CA ALA A 3 6.77 3.19 -5.95
C ALA A 3 6.44 3.61 -7.39
N ARG A 4 7.14 4.63 -7.91
CA ARG A 4 6.91 5.16 -9.26
C ARG A 4 7.25 4.17 -10.37
N GLU A 5 8.37 3.44 -10.25
CA GLU A 5 8.70 2.36 -11.18
C GLU A 5 7.59 1.31 -11.22
N ARG A 6 7.01 0.98 -10.07
CA ARG A 6 5.94 -0.01 -9.96
C ARG A 6 4.65 0.45 -10.61
N LEU A 7 4.27 1.73 -10.44
CA LEU A 7 3.09 2.29 -11.08
C LEU A 7 3.27 2.43 -12.60
N ASN A 8 4.45 2.86 -13.05
CA ASN A 8 4.81 2.89 -14.48
C ASN A 8 4.85 1.50 -15.11
N TRP A 9 5.18 0.48 -14.32
CA TRP A 9 5.15 -0.90 -14.77
C TRP A 9 3.73 -1.46 -14.87
N LEU A 10 2.83 -1.07 -13.96
CA LEU A 10 1.43 -1.51 -13.96
C LEU A 10 0.59 -0.82 -15.04
N LEU A 11 0.73 0.49 -15.21
CA LEU A 11 -0.13 1.31 -16.06
C LEU A 11 0.43 1.42 -17.47
N ASP A 12 -0.37 1.05 -18.47
CA ASP A 12 -0.02 1.21 -19.88
C ASP A 12 -0.09 2.69 -20.32
N GLN A 13 -0.98 3.44 -19.68
CA GLN A 13 -1.16 4.87 -19.86
C GLN A 13 -1.37 5.53 -18.51
N ILE A 14 -0.69 6.65 -18.27
CA ILE A 14 -0.83 7.45 -17.05
C ILE A 14 -1.48 8.77 -17.43
N ASP A 15 -2.67 9.02 -16.89
CA ASP A 15 -3.42 10.26 -17.11
C ASP A 15 -3.07 11.32 -16.08
N GLY A 16 -2.61 10.91 -14.89
CA GLY A 16 -2.06 11.84 -13.92
C GLY A 16 -1.68 11.20 -12.58
N GLU A 17 -1.10 12.04 -11.73
CA GLU A 17 -0.74 11.75 -10.34
C GLU A 17 -1.65 12.57 -9.41
N THR A 18 -2.01 12.02 -8.26
CA THR A 18 -2.91 12.68 -7.28
C THR A 18 -2.22 12.86 -5.94
N GLY A 19 -2.59 13.89 -5.19
CA GLY A 19 -2.09 14.19 -3.85
C GLY A 19 -0.67 14.76 -3.80
N GLN A 20 -0.23 15.38 -4.89
CA GLN A 20 1.03 16.12 -4.94
C GLN A 20 0.97 17.46 -4.22
N GLU A 21 -0.23 18.01 -4.01
CA GLU A 21 -0.48 19.22 -3.23
C GLU A 21 -0.23 19.02 -1.73
N PHE A 22 -0.25 17.78 -1.25
CA PHE A 22 -0.05 17.47 0.16
C PHE A 22 1.43 17.52 0.54
N THR A 23 1.72 18.27 1.59
CA THR A 23 3.08 18.46 2.13
C THR A 23 3.09 18.13 3.61
N ALA A 24 4.13 17.41 4.03
CA ALA A 24 4.29 17.05 5.43
C ALA A 24 4.60 18.29 6.26
N LYS A 25 3.97 18.38 7.43
CA LYS A 25 4.24 19.40 8.44
C LYS A 25 4.88 18.74 9.67
N ASP A 26 5.48 19.54 10.52
CA ASP A 26 6.00 19.09 11.82
C ASP A 26 5.16 19.67 12.98
N PRO A 27 3.92 19.18 13.18
CA PRO A 27 3.03 19.72 14.21
C PRO A 27 3.50 19.40 15.64
N LEU A 28 4.40 18.42 15.81
CA LEU A 28 4.90 17.97 17.10
C LEU A 28 6.27 18.55 17.45
N SER A 29 6.91 19.29 16.53
CA SER A 29 8.31 19.72 16.66
C SER A 29 9.22 18.54 17.02
N PHE A 30 9.03 17.40 16.35
CA PHE A 30 9.59 16.13 16.80
C PHE A 30 11.10 16.04 16.53
N VAL A 31 11.86 15.58 17.53
CA VAL A 31 13.31 15.39 17.43
C VAL A 31 13.69 14.03 18.02
N ASP A 32 14.40 13.22 17.23
CA ASP A 32 15.11 12.03 17.72
C ASP A 32 16.63 12.24 17.60
N SER A 33 17.37 11.26 17.06
CA SER A 33 18.73 11.46 16.55
C SER A 33 18.88 12.68 15.61
N LYS A 34 17.82 13.07 14.89
CA LYS A 34 17.76 14.31 14.11
C LYS A 34 16.31 14.86 14.08
N PRO A 35 16.11 16.16 13.80
CA PRO A 35 14.77 16.74 13.67
C PRO A 35 13.95 16.11 12.54
N TYR A 36 12.63 16.00 12.71
CA TYR A 36 11.75 15.40 11.70
C TYR A 36 11.87 16.04 10.31
N PRO A 37 11.91 17.39 10.17
CA PRO A 37 12.12 18.02 8.86
C PRO A 37 13.41 17.58 8.16
N ALA A 38 14.49 17.36 8.91
CA ALA A 38 15.75 16.89 8.36
C ALA A 38 15.65 15.44 7.85
N ARG A 39 14.90 14.56 8.54
CA ARG A 39 14.60 13.20 8.04
C ARG A 39 13.80 13.24 6.75
N MET A 40 12.84 14.15 6.66
CA MET A 40 12.01 14.32 5.47
C MET A 40 12.87 14.76 4.27
N SER A 41 13.70 15.79 4.43
CA SER A 41 14.60 16.25 3.36
C SER A 41 15.56 15.15 2.90
N GLU A 42 16.18 14.40 3.83
CA GLU A 42 17.06 13.28 3.46
C GLU A 42 16.32 12.17 2.71
N ALA A 43 15.09 11.84 3.13
CA ALA A 43 14.27 10.85 2.45
C ALA A 43 13.90 11.32 1.03
N GLN A 44 13.52 12.59 0.88
CA GLN A 44 13.18 13.21 -0.40
C GLN A 44 14.39 13.23 -1.36
N GLU A 45 15.57 13.64 -0.88
CA GLU A 45 16.80 13.62 -1.67
C GLU A 45 17.18 12.20 -2.10
N LYS A 46 17.01 11.22 -1.20
CA LYS A 46 17.35 9.83 -1.46
C LYS A 46 16.43 9.16 -2.47
N THR A 47 15.13 9.44 -2.43
CA THR A 47 14.14 8.73 -3.26
C THR A 47 13.71 9.50 -4.50
N GLY A 48 13.87 10.83 -4.50
CA GLY A 48 13.26 11.73 -5.47
C GLY A 48 11.76 11.92 -5.30
N GLU A 49 11.16 11.35 -4.25
CA GLU A 49 9.73 11.42 -3.98
C GLU A 49 9.44 12.40 -2.84
N SER A 50 8.30 13.08 -2.89
CA SER A 50 7.86 14.00 -1.84
C SER A 50 7.33 13.27 -0.59
N GLU A 51 6.93 11.99 -0.73
CA GLU A 51 6.43 11.14 0.35
C GLU A 51 6.57 9.64 0.03
N ALA A 52 6.30 8.78 1.02
CA ALA A 52 6.34 7.32 0.95
C ALA A 52 5.19 6.66 0.20
N LEU A 53 4.19 7.39 -0.27
CA LEU A 53 3.13 6.86 -1.13
C LEU A 53 3.01 7.70 -2.39
N VAL A 54 3.02 7.04 -3.53
CA VAL A 54 2.71 7.62 -4.85
C VAL A 54 1.35 7.10 -5.28
N ALA A 55 0.51 7.96 -5.83
CA ALA A 55 -0.82 7.60 -6.31
C ALA A 55 -1.06 8.16 -7.72
N MET A 56 -1.40 7.30 -8.66
CA MET A 56 -1.60 7.61 -10.07
C MET A 56 -2.94 7.05 -10.56
N TYR A 57 -3.46 7.61 -11.64
CA TYR A 57 -4.61 7.08 -12.34
C TYR A 57 -4.33 7.02 -13.84
N GLY A 58 -4.97 6.08 -14.51
CA GLY A 58 -4.76 5.82 -15.93
C GLY A 58 -5.35 4.48 -16.33
N LYS A 59 -4.70 3.78 -17.26
CA LYS A 59 -5.22 2.53 -17.84
C LYS A 59 -4.31 1.33 -17.59
N LEU A 60 -4.94 0.21 -17.26
CA LEU A 60 -4.37 -1.14 -17.32
C LEU A 60 -5.15 -1.93 -18.37
N ARG A 61 -4.56 -2.19 -19.54
CA ARG A 61 -5.18 -2.88 -20.68
C ARG A 61 -6.56 -2.32 -21.03
N ASN A 62 -6.59 -1.00 -21.26
CA ASN A 62 -7.78 -0.19 -21.50
C ASN A 62 -8.79 -0.09 -20.36
N LEU A 63 -8.61 -0.80 -19.24
CA LEU A 63 -9.41 -0.62 -18.03
C LEU A 63 -8.89 0.60 -17.27
N ASP A 64 -9.77 1.57 -17.04
CA ASP A 64 -9.47 2.72 -16.18
C ASP A 64 -9.31 2.24 -14.74
N ILE A 65 -8.20 2.58 -14.09
CA ILE A 65 -7.91 2.24 -12.70
C ILE A 65 -7.24 3.40 -11.96
N VAL A 66 -7.41 3.42 -10.64
CA VAL A 66 -6.51 4.16 -9.75
C VAL A 66 -5.53 3.17 -9.13
N ALA A 67 -4.26 3.55 -9.03
CA ALA A 67 -3.24 2.73 -8.40
C ALA A 67 -2.38 3.56 -7.45
N CYS A 68 -2.05 3.00 -6.30
CA CYS A 68 -1.09 3.60 -5.37
C CYS A 68 -0.03 2.59 -4.95
N ALA A 69 1.18 3.08 -4.67
CA ALA A 69 2.29 2.24 -4.28
C ALA A 69 3.11 2.91 -3.19
N PHE A 70 3.46 2.13 -2.17
CA PHE A 70 4.38 2.58 -1.14
C PHE A 70 5.83 2.49 -1.62
N ASP A 71 6.65 3.46 -1.20
CA ASP A 71 8.10 3.44 -1.36
C ASP A 71 8.79 3.18 -0.02
N PHE A 72 9.20 1.93 0.19
CA PHE A 72 9.89 1.55 1.43
C PHE A 72 11.21 2.30 1.65
N ARG A 73 11.82 2.85 0.58
CA ARG A 73 13.07 3.62 0.67
C ARG A 73 12.85 4.96 1.39
N PHE A 74 11.62 5.47 1.34
CA PHE A 74 11.19 6.69 2.04
C PHE A 74 10.79 6.34 3.48
N MET A 75 11.72 6.53 4.42
CA MET A 75 11.47 6.32 5.85
C MET A 75 10.78 4.98 6.18
N GLY A 76 11.18 3.89 5.51
CA GLY A 76 10.62 2.56 5.71
C GLY A 76 9.18 2.41 5.21
N GLY A 77 8.73 3.25 4.28
CA GLY A 77 7.34 3.24 3.81
C GLY A 77 6.35 3.61 4.92
N SER A 78 6.80 4.29 5.97
CA SER A 78 5.97 4.52 7.16
C SER A 78 4.75 5.37 6.84
N MET A 79 3.59 5.05 7.38
CA MET A 79 2.37 5.82 7.12
C MET A 79 2.27 7.03 8.07
N GLY A 80 2.49 8.23 7.51
CA GLY A 80 2.19 9.53 8.14
C GLY A 80 0.95 10.18 7.55
N SER A 81 0.67 11.43 7.92
CA SER A 81 -0.53 12.17 7.51
C SER A 81 -0.66 12.27 6.00
N VAL A 82 0.42 12.62 5.29
CA VAL A 82 0.43 12.76 3.82
C VAL A 82 0.19 11.42 3.11
N VAL A 83 0.69 10.30 3.65
CA VAL A 83 0.39 8.96 3.10
C VAL A 83 -1.11 8.70 3.20
N GLY A 84 -1.72 9.00 4.35
CA GLY A 84 -3.16 8.89 4.54
C GLY A 84 -3.95 9.83 3.62
N ASP A 85 -3.52 11.09 3.47
CA ASP A 85 -4.13 12.06 2.55
C ASP A 85 -4.13 11.56 1.10
N ARG A 86 -2.98 11.08 0.61
CA ARG A 86 -2.81 10.56 -0.74
C ARG A 86 -3.64 9.30 -0.99
N PHE A 87 -3.64 8.37 -0.04
CA PHE A 87 -4.45 7.16 -0.17
C PHE A 87 -5.94 7.50 -0.22
N VAL A 88 -6.40 8.38 0.68
CA VAL A 88 -7.80 8.81 0.70
C VAL A 88 -8.17 9.52 -0.60
N GLN A 89 -7.32 10.42 -1.12
CA GLN A 89 -7.61 11.08 -2.39
C GLN A 89 -7.64 10.10 -3.58
N ALA A 90 -6.78 9.08 -3.59
CA ALA A 90 -6.84 8.00 -4.57
C ALA A 90 -8.17 7.22 -4.47
N ALA A 91 -8.61 6.89 -3.26
CA ALA A 91 -9.89 6.23 -3.02
C ALA A 91 -11.09 7.11 -3.40
N GLU A 92 -11.08 8.42 -3.09
CA GLU A 92 -12.13 9.35 -3.52
C GLU A 92 -12.19 9.43 -5.06
N ARG A 93 -11.05 9.48 -5.74
CA ARG A 93 -11.03 9.50 -7.21
C ARG A 93 -11.59 8.21 -7.80
N ALA A 94 -11.22 7.07 -7.25
CA ALA A 94 -11.79 5.77 -7.62
C ALA A 94 -13.32 5.76 -7.41
N LEU A 95 -13.80 6.32 -6.30
CA LEU A 95 -15.21 6.45 -5.96
C LEU A 95 -15.98 7.36 -6.94
N GLU A 96 -15.46 8.54 -7.22
CA GLU A 96 -16.06 9.52 -8.14
C GLU A 96 -16.19 8.98 -9.55
N GLN A 97 -15.16 8.29 -10.03
CA GLN A 97 -15.09 7.74 -11.39
C GLN A 97 -15.70 6.34 -11.50
N LYS A 98 -16.00 5.70 -10.38
CA LYS A 98 -16.46 4.31 -10.29
C LYS A 98 -15.51 3.31 -10.96
N ILE A 99 -14.22 3.49 -10.71
CA ILE A 99 -13.14 2.65 -11.24
C ILE A 99 -12.39 1.97 -10.11
N PRO A 100 -11.82 0.77 -10.31
CA PRO A 100 -11.17 0.01 -9.25
C PRO A 100 -9.90 0.69 -8.73
N LEU A 101 -9.53 0.34 -7.49
CA LEU A 101 -8.32 0.78 -6.82
C LEU A 101 -7.35 -0.41 -6.63
N VAL A 102 -6.07 -0.21 -6.95
CA VAL A 102 -4.99 -1.16 -6.66
C VAL A 102 -3.96 -0.53 -5.73
N CYS A 103 -3.63 -1.17 -4.61
CA CYS A 103 -2.60 -0.70 -3.68
C CYS A 103 -1.44 -1.69 -3.57
N PHE A 104 -0.22 -1.25 -3.87
CA PHE A 104 1.00 -1.98 -3.54
C PHE A 104 1.53 -1.54 -2.18
N ALA A 105 1.28 -2.36 -1.16
CA ALA A 105 1.67 -2.08 0.21
C ALA A 105 3.14 -2.48 0.46
N ALA A 106 3.90 -1.57 1.07
CA ALA A 106 5.27 -1.77 1.53
C ALA A 106 5.53 -0.82 2.70
N SER A 107 5.58 -1.33 3.93
CA SER A 107 5.69 -0.46 5.10
C SER A 107 6.28 -1.16 6.31
N GLY A 108 7.05 -0.43 7.11
CA GLY A 108 7.46 -0.82 8.45
C GLY A 108 6.44 -0.47 9.53
N GLY A 109 5.38 0.27 9.22
CA GLY A 109 4.33 0.66 10.18
C GLY A 109 3.94 2.14 10.11
N ALA A 110 3.42 2.65 11.22
CA ALA A 110 3.02 4.05 11.35
C ALA A 110 4.25 4.97 11.53
N ARG A 111 4.16 6.23 11.06
CA ARG A 111 5.25 7.20 11.22
C ARG A 111 5.29 7.77 12.61
N MET A 112 6.21 7.29 13.43
CA MET A 112 6.32 7.68 14.84
C MET A 112 6.50 9.19 15.04
N GLN A 113 7.15 9.87 14.10
CA GLN A 113 7.43 11.31 14.16
C GLN A 113 6.16 12.17 14.16
N GLU A 114 5.03 11.65 13.67
CA GLU A 114 3.74 12.35 13.70
C GLU A 114 2.78 11.77 14.76
N GLY A 115 3.24 10.80 15.56
CA GLY A 115 2.52 10.26 16.72
C GLY A 115 1.08 9.82 16.41
N LEU A 116 0.13 10.40 17.16
CA LEU A 116 -1.29 10.08 17.03
C LEU A 116 -1.84 10.36 15.62
N LEU A 117 -1.30 11.34 14.90
CA LEU A 117 -1.76 11.66 13.54
C LEU A 117 -1.53 10.49 12.60
N SER A 118 -0.40 9.80 12.72
CA SER A 118 -0.12 8.56 11.96
C SER A 118 -1.06 7.43 12.32
N LEU A 119 -1.40 7.27 13.62
CA LEU A 119 -2.37 6.27 14.06
C LEU A 119 -3.76 6.54 13.45
N MET A 120 -4.19 7.79 13.44
CA MET A 120 -5.50 8.18 12.88
C MET A 120 -5.61 7.93 11.39
N GLN A 121 -4.50 7.86 10.65
CA GLN A 121 -4.56 7.48 9.24
C GLN A 121 -5.12 6.07 9.04
N MET A 122 -4.93 5.15 9.98
CA MET A 122 -5.52 3.80 9.91
C MET A 122 -7.05 3.86 9.81
N ALA A 123 -7.68 4.62 10.71
CA ALA A 123 -9.13 4.79 10.73
C ALA A 123 -9.63 5.54 9.50
N ARG A 124 -8.87 6.55 9.06
CA ARG A 124 -9.23 7.38 7.91
C ARG A 124 -9.17 6.62 6.59
N THR A 125 -8.11 5.84 6.35
CA THR A 125 -8.00 5.01 5.15
C THR A 125 -9.03 3.90 5.17
N ALA A 126 -9.30 3.29 6.33
CA ALA A 126 -10.35 2.28 6.47
C ALA A 126 -11.74 2.84 6.13
N ALA A 127 -12.06 4.06 6.57
CA ALA A 127 -13.33 4.72 6.25
C ALA A 127 -13.47 4.99 4.73
N ALA A 128 -12.38 5.35 4.04
CA ALA A 128 -12.39 5.51 2.58
C ALA A 128 -12.61 4.17 1.85
N ILE A 129 -11.98 3.09 2.32
CA ILE A 129 -12.15 1.74 1.76
C ILE A 129 -13.58 1.25 1.96
N GLU A 130 -14.18 1.49 3.13
CA GLU A 130 -15.58 1.11 3.38
C GLU A 130 -16.53 1.82 2.39
N ARG A 131 -16.25 3.07 2.01
CA ARG A 131 -17.03 3.77 0.99
C ARG A 131 -16.88 3.15 -0.40
N LEU A 132 -15.69 2.68 -0.78
CA LEU A 132 -15.47 1.92 -2.02
C LEU A 132 -16.28 0.62 -2.00
N LYS A 133 -16.22 -0.11 -0.89
CA LYS A 133 -16.95 -1.37 -0.69
C LYS A 133 -18.47 -1.19 -0.79
N ILE A 134 -19.03 -0.19 -0.13
CA ILE A 134 -20.47 0.15 -0.21
C ILE A 134 -20.86 0.51 -1.65
N ALA A 135 -19.98 1.17 -2.40
CA ALA A 135 -20.20 1.51 -3.81
C ALA A 135 -19.99 0.34 -4.78
N GLY A 136 -19.55 -0.83 -4.29
CA GLY A 136 -19.24 -2.00 -5.12
C GLY A 136 -18.00 -1.81 -6.01
N ILE A 137 -17.06 -0.96 -5.61
CA ILE A 137 -15.85 -0.66 -6.37
C ILE A 137 -14.72 -1.58 -5.89
N PRO A 138 -14.12 -2.39 -6.77
CA PRO A 138 -13.09 -3.35 -6.36
C PRO A 138 -11.83 -2.66 -5.82
N TYR A 139 -11.33 -3.16 -4.70
CA TYR A 139 -10.06 -2.78 -4.10
C TYR A 139 -9.13 -4.00 -3.98
N ILE A 140 -8.06 -4.03 -4.78
CA ILE A 140 -7.04 -5.09 -4.72
C ILE A 140 -5.81 -4.58 -3.97
N VAL A 141 -5.35 -5.36 -3.00
CA VAL A 141 -4.08 -5.12 -2.31
C VAL A 141 -3.03 -6.10 -2.79
N VAL A 142 -1.86 -5.59 -3.11
CA VAL A 142 -0.65 -6.37 -3.35
C VAL A 142 0.33 -6.12 -2.20
N LEU A 143 0.53 -7.15 -1.39
CA LEU A 143 1.44 -7.16 -0.26
C LEU A 143 2.86 -7.44 -0.75
N THR A 144 3.73 -6.45 -0.64
CA THR A 144 5.13 -6.56 -1.07
C THR A 144 6.07 -6.59 0.13
N ASN A 145 7.33 -6.96 -0.08
CA ASN A 145 8.26 -7.13 1.03
C ASN A 145 8.86 -5.79 1.51
N PRO A 146 8.72 -5.40 2.78
CA PRO A 146 7.85 -5.95 3.84
C PRO A 146 6.55 -5.13 4.04
N VAL A 147 5.55 -5.70 4.72
CA VAL A 147 4.37 -4.96 5.22
C VAL A 147 4.18 -5.26 6.70
N TYR A 148 4.28 -4.23 7.55
CA TYR A 148 4.14 -4.36 8.99
C TYR A 148 3.28 -3.26 9.65
N GLY A 149 2.88 -3.50 10.90
CA GLY A 149 2.34 -2.50 11.81
C GLY A 149 1.02 -1.90 11.36
N GLY A 150 0.88 -0.58 11.54
CA GLY A 150 -0.37 0.13 11.27
C GLY A 150 -0.89 -0.04 9.85
N VAL A 151 -0.02 -0.22 8.85
CA VAL A 151 -0.45 -0.44 7.45
C VAL A 151 -1.08 -1.83 7.29
N THR A 152 -0.48 -2.88 7.86
CA THR A 152 -1.10 -4.22 7.88
C THR A 152 -2.40 -4.25 8.66
N ALA A 153 -2.50 -3.51 9.78
CA ALA A 153 -3.73 -3.46 10.57
C ALA A 153 -4.78 -2.47 10.01
N SER A 154 -4.61 -1.98 8.79
CA SER A 154 -5.56 -1.08 8.14
C SER A 154 -5.63 -1.32 6.63
N LEU A 155 -5.24 -0.36 5.79
CA LEU A 155 -5.48 -0.38 4.35
C LEU A 155 -4.93 -1.62 3.64
N ALA A 156 -3.90 -2.29 4.16
CA ALA A 156 -3.32 -3.45 3.51
C ALA A 156 -4.05 -4.77 3.80
N MET A 157 -4.99 -4.81 4.75
CA MET A 157 -5.79 -6.02 5.08
C MET A 157 -7.30 -5.78 4.94
N LEU A 158 -7.68 -4.77 4.15
CA LEU A 158 -9.07 -4.41 3.86
C LEU A 158 -9.39 -4.50 2.36
N GLY A 159 -8.54 -5.18 1.58
CA GLY A 159 -8.79 -5.47 0.17
C GLY A 159 -9.93 -6.46 -0.01
N ASP A 160 -10.62 -6.38 -1.15
CA ASP A 160 -11.50 -7.45 -1.62
C ASP A 160 -10.68 -8.68 -2.03
N ILE A 161 -9.45 -8.47 -2.52
CA ILE A 161 -8.48 -9.51 -2.85
C ILE A 161 -7.09 -9.07 -2.36
N HIS A 162 -6.42 -9.98 -1.66
CA HIS A 162 -5.05 -9.86 -1.18
C HIS A 162 -4.12 -10.76 -2.00
N LEU A 163 -3.28 -10.14 -2.81
CA LEU A 163 -2.18 -10.80 -3.49
C LEU A 163 -0.89 -10.58 -2.69
N ALA A 164 0.03 -11.52 -2.69
CA ALA A 164 1.36 -11.32 -2.11
C ALA A 164 2.48 -11.69 -3.10
N GLU A 165 3.58 -10.92 -3.09
CA GLU A 165 4.79 -11.34 -3.79
C GLU A 165 5.47 -12.50 -3.01
N PRO A 166 6.13 -13.46 -3.69
CA PRO A 166 6.76 -14.61 -3.04
C PRO A 166 7.73 -14.19 -1.93
N LYS A 167 7.72 -14.92 -0.82
CA LYS A 167 8.58 -14.72 0.37
C LYS A 167 8.45 -13.35 1.05
N ALA A 168 7.46 -12.53 0.68
CA ALA A 168 7.22 -11.25 1.33
C ALA A 168 6.95 -11.44 2.82
N MET A 169 7.54 -10.58 3.65
CA MET A 169 7.33 -10.60 5.10
C MET A 169 6.15 -9.69 5.46
N ILE A 170 5.10 -10.29 6.04
CA ILE A 170 3.85 -9.61 6.32
C ILE A 170 3.39 -9.97 7.73
N GLY A 171 3.02 -8.97 8.53
CA GLY A 171 2.39 -9.22 9.83
C GLY A 171 2.18 -7.96 10.64
N PHE A 172 1.43 -8.06 11.75
CA PHE A 172 1.20 -6.89 12.60
C PHE A 172 2.47 -6.47 13.36
N ALA A 173 3.03 -7.38 14.16
CA ALA A 173 4.27 -7.16 14.88
C ALA A 173 5.45 -7.80 14.14
N GLY A 174 6.62 -7.18 14.18
CA GLY A 174 7.83 -7.76 13.60
C GLY A 174 8.28 -9.01 14.38
N LYS A 175 8.81 -10.01 13.66
CA LYS A 175 9.32 -11.29 14.21
C LYS A 175 10.09 -11.14 15.53
N ARG A 176 11.04 -10.20 15.57
CA ARG A 176 11.88 -9.92 16.77
C ARG A 176 11.05 -9.58 18.01
N VAL A 177 9.99 -8.78 17.87
CA VAL A 177 9.13 -8.37 18.99
C VAL A 177 8.32 -9.58 19.50
N ILE A 178 7.87 -10.43 18.59
CA ILE A 178 7.11 -11.63 18.92
C ILE A 178 8.01 -12.62 19.67
N GLU A 179 9.18 -12.95 19.12
CA GLU A 179 10.16 -13.87 19.75
C GLU A 179 10.55 -13.43 21.17
N GLN A 180 10.74 -12.12 21.38
CA GLN A 180 11.04 -11.59 22.71
C GLN A 180 9.88 -11.75 23.70
N THR A 181 8.64 -11.72 23.20
CA THR A 181 7.43 -11.85 24.02
C THR A 181 7.15 -13.30 24.37
N VAL A 182 7.19 -14.20 23.39
CA VAL A 182 6.90 -15.63 23.59
C VAL A 182 8.11 -16.42 24.10
N ARG A 183 9.32 -15.85 24.03
CA ARG A 183 10.60 -16.47 24.41
C ARG A 183 10.89 -17.78 23.67
N GLU A 184 10.42 -17.87 22.43
CA GLU A 184 10.63 -18.98 21.50
C GLU A 184 11.18 -18.45 20.19
N THR A 185 11.89 -19.31 19.45
CA THR A 185 12.37 -18.97 18.10
C THR A 185 11.27 -19.29 17.11
N LEU A 186 10.94 -18.34 16.25
CA LEU A 186 9.92 -18.55 15.21
C LEU A 186 10.63 -19.07 13.96
N GLU A 187 10.37 -20.31 13.59
CA GLU A 187 11.00 -20.94 12.44
C GLU A 187 10.44 -20.38 11.12
N GLU A 188 11.25 -20.45 10.05
CA GLU A 188 10.72 -20.21 8.70
C GLU A 188 9.67 -21.29 8.38
N PRO A 189 8.56 -20.96 7.69
CA PRO A 189 8.31 -19.72 6.95
C PRO A 189 7.43 -18.70 7.70
N PHE A 190 7.55 -18.57 9.03
CA PHE A 190 6.71 -17.63 9.81
C PHE A 190 6.67 -16.21 9.20
N GLN A 191 5.47 -15.65 9.05
CA GLN A 191 5.18 -14.34 8.41
C GLN A 191 5.54 -14.22 6.92
N ARG A 192 5.90 -15.31 6.23
CA ARG A 192 6.09 -15.30 4.78
C ARG A 192 4.75 -15.35 4.06
N ALA A 193 4.69 -14.79 2.86
CA ALA A 193 3.53 -14.85 1.97
C ALA A 193 2.93 -16.26 1.86
N GLU A 194 3.78 -17.28 1.74
CA GLU A 194 3.38 -18.70 1.66
C GLU A 194 2.74 -19.19 2.98
N PHE A 195 3.31 -18.80 4.12
CA PHE A 195 2.70 -19.08 5.43
C PHE A 195 1.35 -18.39 5.57
N LEU A 196 1.23 -17.14 5.16
CA LEU A 196 -0.03 -16.40 5.22
C LEU A 196 -1.11 -17.01 4.29
N LEU A 197 -0.72 -17.53 3.13
CA LEU A 197 -1.61 -18.24 2.22
C LEU A 197 -2.16 -19.51 2.88
N GLU A 198 -1.30 -20.33 3.50
CA GLU A 198 -1.71 -21.54 4.22
C GLU A 198 -2.67 -21.27 5.38
N HIS A 199 -2.63 -20.06 5.97
CA HIS A 199 -3.49 -19.64 7.08
C HIS A 199 -4.69 -18.79 6.63
N GLY A 200 -4.94 -18.65 5.32
CA GLY A 200 -6.10 -17.95 4.77
C GLY A 200 -6.08 -16.43 4.95
N VAL A 201 -4.90 -15.83 5.15
CA VAL A 201 -4.74 -14.37 5.26
C VAL A 201 -4.52 -13.71 3.89
N VAL A 202 -3.95 -14.46 2.95
CA VAL A 202 -3.67 -14.03 1.57
C VAL A 202 -4.44 -14.94 0.61
N ASP A 203 -5.04 -14.37 -0.44
CA ASP A 203 -5.82 -15.11 -1.43
C ASP A 203 -4.92 -15.84 -2.43
N GLU A 204 -3.82 -15.21 -2.87
CA GLU A 204 -2.88 -15.81 -3.82
C GLU A 204 -1.46 -15.26 -3.68
N VAL A 205 -0.45 -16.14 -3.77
CA VAL A 205 0.97 -15.73 -3.88
C VAL A 205 1.35 -15.71 -5.36
N VAL A 206 1.66 -14.54 -5.89
CA VAL A 206 1.83 -14.32 -7.34
C VAL A 206 3.22 -13.77 -7.64
N HIS A 207 3.96 -14.47 -8.49
CA HIS A 207 5.27 -14.00 -8.95
C HIS A 207 5.10 -12.71 -9.77
N ARG A 208 6.03 -11.75 -9.60
CA ARG A 208 5.94 -10.42 -10.22
C ARG A 208 5.64 -10.45 -11.73
N HIS A 209 6.25 -11.39 -12.47
CA HIS A 209 6.03 -11.54 -13.92
C HIS A 209 4.58 -11.84 -14.31
N GLN A 210 3.77 -12.43 -13.43
CA GLN A 210 2.36 -12.77 -13.68
C GLN A 210 1.40 -11.77 -13.02
N LEU A 211 1.92 -10.83 -12.23
CA LEU A 211 1.10 -10.00 -11.37
C LEU A 211 0.18 -9.06 -12.16
N ILE A 212 0.66 -8.46 -13.25
CA ILE A 212 -0.16 -7.60 -14.13
C ILE A 212 -1.29 -8.42 -14.75
N ASP A 213 -0.98 -9.61 -15.28
CA ASP A 213 -1.97 -10.53 -15.85
C ASP A 213 -3.03 -10.92 -14.82
N THR A 214 -2.61 -11.26 -13.60
CA THR A 214 -3.52 -11.64 -12.52
C THR A 214 -4.38 -10.46 -12.06
N ILE A 215 -3.80 -9.29 -11.83
CA ILE A 215 -4.56 -8.08 -11.44
C ILE A 215 -5.59 -7.76 -12.53
N TYR A 216 -5.18 -7.70 -13.80
CA TYR A 216 -6.10 -7.42 -14.90
C TYR A 216 -7.22 -8.45 -14.98
N ARG A 217 -6.90 -9.75 -14.92
CA ARG A 217 -7.91 -10.83 -14.98
C ARG A 217 -8.92 -10.75 -13.85
N LEU A 218 -8.48 -10.40 -12.63
CA LEU A 218 -9.36 -10.23 -11.48
C LEU A 218 -10.25 -9.00 -11.66
N LEU A 219 -9.67 -7.85 -12.00
CA LEU A 219 -10.42 -6.62 -12.21
C LEU A 219 -11.39 -6.72 -13.39
N ALA A 220 -10.99 -7.33 -14.51
CA ALA A 220 -11.88 -7.55 -15.65
C ALA A 220 -13.14 -8.32 -15.26
N LYS A 221 -13.01 -9.35 -14.40
CA LYS A 221 -14.16 -10.10 -13.89
C LYS A 221 -15.02 -9.30 -12.93
N LEU A 222 -14.39 -8.61 -11.96
CA LEU A 222 -15.08 -7.84 -10.93
C LEU A 222 -15.77 -6.58 -11.50
N CYS A 223 -15.20 -5.98 -12.54
CA CYS A 223 -15.74 -4.82 -13.25
C CYS A 223 -16.63 -5.21 -14.44
N HIS A 224 -16.92 -6.51 -14.65
CA HIS A 224 -17.73 -7.01 -15.76
C HIS A 224 -17.26 -6.55 -17.15
N VAL A 225 -15.95 -6.41 -17.33
CA VAL A 225 -15.35 -6.11 -18.64
C VAL A 225 -15.55 -7.34 -19.54
N PRO A 226 -16.06 -7.16 -20.77
CA PRO A 226 -16.19 -8.26 -21.71
C PRO A 226 -14.82 -8.90 -21.96
N ASN A 227 -14.73 -10.22 -21.84
CA ASN A 227 -13.52 -10.96 -22.22
C ASN A 227 -13.29 -10.72 -23.72
N VAL A 228 -12.22 -10.01 -24.07
CA VAL A 228 -11.88 -9.73 -25.47
C VAL A 228 -11.23 -10.97 -26.13
N ASP A 229 -10.85 -11.97 -25.34
CA ASP A 229 -10.12 -13.19 -25.77
C ASP A 229 -10.86 -14.52 -25.49
N ALA A 230 -12.21 -14.55 -25.52
CA ALA A 230 -13.00 -15.78 -25.37
C ALA A 230 -13.64 -16.24 -26.69
#